data_AF-A0A7X9CS41-F1
#
_entry.id   AF-A0A7X9CS41-F1
#
_cell.length_a   1.000
_cell.length_b   1.000
_cell.length_c   1.000
_cell.angle_alpha   90.00
_cell.angle_beta   90.00
_cell.angle_gamma   90.00
#
_symmetry.space_group_name_H-M   'P 1'
#
loop_
_entity.id
_entity.type
_entity.pdbx_description
1 polymer ?
#
loop_
_entity_poly.entity_id
_entity_poly.type
_entity_poly.pdbx_seq_one_letter_code
_entity_poly.pdbx_strand_id
1 'polypeptide(L)'
;MSIRLNEIQIAGAGAGKTYSLAKRLINEYNNTEDNKSIYAITFTNAAKKNIKDRVNESLGFIPSNIIITTIHGFLLNEIIYPFNKL
;
A
#
# COMPACT_ATOMS: atom_id res chain seq x y z
N MET A 1 -6.07 -14.36 20.93
CA MET A 1 -5.46 -14.20 19.59
C MET A 1 -6.58 -13.82 18.62
N SER A 2 -6.60 -12.57 18.14
CA SER A 2 -7.62 -12.12 17.19
C SER A 2 -7.26 -12.61 15.79
N ILE A 3 -8.14 -13.38 15.16
CA ILE A 3 -7.95 -13.84 13.77
C ILE A 3 -8.35 -12.69 12.86
N ARG A 4 -7.40 -12.13 12.09
CA ARG A 4 -7.71 -11.20 11.00
C ARG A 4 -8.19 -12.00 9.79
N LEU A 5 -9.42 -11.73 9.36
CA LEU A 5 -9.97 -12.29 8.12
C LEU A 5 -9.54 -11.46 6.91
N ASN A 6 -9.42 -12.11 5.76
CA ASN A 6 -9.20 -11.43 4.49
C ASN A 6 -10.48 -10.68 4.07
N GLU A 7 -10.32 -9.46 3.56
CA GLU A 7 -11.44 -8.62 3.12
C GLU A 7 -11.34 -8.35 1.61
N ILE A 8 -12.45 -8.51 0.90
CA ILE A 8 -12.57 -8.19 -0.53
C ILE A 8 -13.54 -7.03 -0.69
N GLN A 9 -13.06 -5.92 -1.26
CA GLN A 9 -13.90 -4.77 -1.57
C GLN A 9 -14.24 -4.75 -3.07
N ILE A 10 -15.53 -4.81 -3.40
CA ILE A 10 -16.04 -4.69 -4.77
C ILE A 10 -16.49 -3.25 -4.99
N ALA A 11 -16.02 -2.62 -6.06
CA ALA A 11 -16.33 -1.21 -6.33
C ALA A 11 -16.38 -0.89 -7.83
N GLY A 12 -17.46 -0.23 -8.25
CA GLY A 12 -17.68 0.24 -9.63
C GLY A 12 -16.79 1.41 -10.03
N ALA A 13 -16.82 1.79 -11.31
CA ALA A 13 -16.14 3.00 -11.79
C ALA A 13 -16.64 4.24 -11.02
N GLY A 14 -15.76 5.19 -10.73
CA GLY A 14 -16.11 6.41 -9.97
C GLY A 14 -16.39 6.22 -8.48
N ALA A 15 -16.44 5.00 -7.95
CA ALA A 15 -16.77 4.70 -6.54
C ALA A 15 -15.70 5.13 -5.50
N GLY A 16 -14.72 5.95 -5.88
CA GLY A 16 -13.70 6.43 -4.96
C GLY A 16 -12.67 5.38 -4.52
N LYS A 17 -12.46 4.29 -5.28
CA LYS A 17 -11.55 3.19 -4.94
C LYS A 17 -10.17 3.62 -4.44
N THR A 18 -9.55 4.58 -5.12
CA THR A 18 -8.22 5.06 -4.75
C THR A 18 -8.24 5.87 -3.44
N TYR A 19 -9.34 6.60 -3.20
CA TYR A 19 -9.55 7.32 -1.95
C TYR A 19 -9.80 6.37 -0.78
N SER A 20 -10.65 5.35 -0.97
CA SER A 20 -10.92 4.34 0.07
C SER A 20 -9.65 3.56 0.43
N LEU A 21 -8.83 3.20 -0.56
CA LEU A 21 -7.55 2.51 -0.33
C LEU A 21 -6.58 3.36 0.49
N ALA A 22 -6.40 4.64 0.16
CA ALA A 22 -5.51 5.53 0.92
C ALA A 22 -5.98 5.70 2.37
N LYS A 23 -7.29 5.90 2.59
CA LYS A 23 -7.88 6.00 3.93
C LYS A 23 -7.68 4.71 4.74
N ARG A 24 -7.82 3.55 4.09
CA ARG A 24 -7.57 2.25 4.73
C ARG A 24 -6.10 2.11 5.13
N LEU A 25 -5.15 2.46 4.26
CA LEU A 25 -3.73 2.43 4.59
C LEU A 25 -3.40 3.26 5.84
N ILE A 26 -3.95 4.47 5.93
CA ILE A 26 -3.74 5.35 7.08
C ILE A 26 -4.33 4.74 8.36
N ASN A 27 -5.51 4.15 8.28
CA ASN A 27 -6.13 3.47 9.42
C ASN A 27 -5.32 2.23 9.86
N GLU A 28 -4.82 1.45 8.91
CA GLU A 28 -3.99 0.28 9.20
C GLU A 28 -2.64 0.67 9.79
N TYR A 29 -2.04 1.77 9.33
CA TYR A 29 -0.79 2.29 9.87
C TYR A 29 -0.87 2.52 11.39
N ASN A 30 -1.93 3.16 11.86
CA ASN A 30 -2.13 3.42 13.30
C ASN A 30 -2.30 2.14 14.14
N ASN A 31 -2.61 1.00 13.50
CA ASN A 31 -2.86 -0.29 14.16
C ASN A 31 -1.75 -1.31 13.89
N THR A 32 -0.70 -0.93 13.17
CA THR A 32 0.39 -1.82 12.78
C THR A 32 1.56 -1.65 13.74
N GLU A 33 2.08 -2.75 14.26
CA GLU A 33 3.29 -2.75 15.09
C GLU A 33 4.48 -2.18 14.31
N ASP A 34 5.37 -1.43 14.98
CA ASP A 34 6.49 -0.72 14.35
C ASP A 34 7.44 -1.62 13.53
N ASN A 35 7.48 -2.92 13.84
CA ASN A 35 8.30 -3.91 13.13
C ASN A 35 7.62 -4.52 11.89
N LYS A 36 6.39 -4.09 11.55
CA LYS A 36 5.63 -4.57 10.39
C LYS A 36 5.52 -3.47 9.34
N SER A 37 5.57 -3.90 8.09
CA SER A 37 5.38 -3.05 6.92
C SER A 37 4.06 -3.33 6.23
N ILE A 38 3.41 -2.27 5.75
CA ILE A 38 2.16 -2.33 4.98
C ILE A 38 2.48 -2.11 3.50
N TYR A 39 2.12 -3.07 2.66
CA TYR A 39 2.31 -2.97 1.21
C TYR A 39 1.00 -2.60 0.50
N ALA A 40 1.01 -1.46 -0.18
CA ALA A 40 -0.02 -1.04 -1.13
C ALA A 40 0.45 -1.32 -2.56
N ILE A 41 -0.05 -2.40 -3.16
CA ILE A 41 0.35 -2.86 -4.49
C ILE A 41 -0.71 -2.48 -5.52
N THR A 42 -0.29 -1.85 -6.62
CA THR A 42 -1.19 -1.48 -7.72
C THR A 42 -0.62 -1.84 -9.09
N PHE A 43 -1.44 -1.73 -10.14
CA PHE A 43 -1.01 -2.09 -11.49
C PHE A 43 -0.23 -0.98 -12.19
N THR A 44 -0.63 0.28 -12.03
CA THR A 44 -0.08 1.41 -12.81
C THR A 44 0.73 2.38 -11.94
N ASN A 45 1.73 3.03 -12.56
CA ASN A 45 2.49 4.10 -11.90
C ASN A 45 1.60 5.31 -11.56
N ALA A 46 0.59 5.60 -12.39
CA ALA A 46 -0.37 6.67 -12.12
C ALA A 46 -1.19 6.39 -10.85
N ALA A 47 -1.66 5.15 -10.65
CA ALA A 47 -2.34 4.76 -9.41
C ALA A 47 -1.39 4.83 -8.20
N LYS A 48 -0.13 4.38 -8.36
CA LYS A 48 0.91 4.47 -7.32
C LYS A 48 1.09 5.91 -6.85
N LYS A 49 1.28 6.84 -7.80
CA LYS A 49 1.42 8.28 -7.52
C LYS A 49 0.19 8.83 -6.80
N ASN A 50 -1.00 8.53 -7.31
CA ASN A 50 -2.27 8.95 -6.71
C ASN A 50 -2.48 8.49 -5.27
N ILE A 51 -2.01 7.29 -4.91
CA ILE A 51 -2.09 6.79 -3.52
C ILE A 51 -1.06 7.50 -2.65
N LYS A 52 0.19 7.65 -3.15
CA LYS A 52 1.26 8.39 -2.45
C LYS A 52 0.86 9.82 -2.11
N ASP A 53 0.35 10.55 -3.10
CA ASP A 53 -0.08 11.94 -2.94
C ASP A 53 -1.15 12.05 -1.85
N ARG A 54 -2.17 11.17 -1.86
CA ARG A 54 -3.25 11.16 -0.85
C ARG A 54 -2.76 10.83 0.57
N VAL A 55 -1.85 9.87 0.70
CA VAL A 55 -1.26 9.55 2.02
C VAL A 55 -0.47 10.77 2.53
N ASN A 56 0.32 11.39 1.67
CA ASN A 56 1.10 12.58 2.00
C ASN A 56 0.21 13.79 2.32
N GLU A 57 -0.89 13.99 1.60
CA GLU A 57 -1.89 15.03 1.88
C GLU A 57 -2.55 14.82 3.25
N SER A 58 -2.82 13.58 3.63
CA SER A 58 -3.50 13.27 4.89
C SER A 58 -2.58 13.24 6.11
N LEU A 59 -1.32 12.82 5.96
CA LEU A 59 -0.37 12.67 7.06
C LEU A 59 0.72 13.74 7.08
N GLY A 60 0.88 14.51 6.01
CA GLY A 60 1.98 15.46 5.81
C GLY A 60 3.30 14.81 5.36
N PHE A 61 3.40 13.49 5.43
CA PHE A 61 4.54 12.68 5.00
C PHE A 61 4.09 11.26 4.64
N ILE A 62 4.99 10.45 4.09
CA ILE A 62 4.75 9.01 3.88
C ILE A 62 5.57 8.24 4.93
N PRO A 63 4.93 7.51 5.87
CA PRO A 63 5.63 6.68 6.84
C PRO A 63 6.54 5.65 6.17
N SER A 64 7.71 5.40 6.76
CA SER A 64 8.73 4.50 6.20
C SER A 64 8.27 3.04 6.10
N ASN A 65 7.35 2.62 6.97
CA ASN A 65 6.75 1.29 6.98
C ASN A 65 5.51 1.16 6.06
N ILE A 66 5.16 2.21 5.28
CA ILE A 66 4.14 2.13 4.23
C ILE A 66 4.82 2.11 2.87
N ILE A 67 4.81 0.94 2.20
CA ILE A 67 5.39 0.77 0.88
C ILE A 67 4.30 0.81 -0.19
N ILE A 68 4.30 1.87 -1.00
CA ILE A 68 3.36 2.05 -2.11
C ILE A 68 4.09 1.81 -3.43
N THR A 69 3.77 0.71 -4.10
CA THR A 69 4.51 0.22 -5.27
C THR A 69 3.59 -0.37 -6.35
N THR A 70 4.14 -0.61 -7.54
CA THR A 70 3.47 -1.43 -8.55
C THR A 70 3.75 -2.91 -8.30
N ILE A 71 2.96 -3.81 -8.90
CA ILE A 71 3.25 -5.25 -8.86
C ILE A 71 4.69 -5.55 -9.36
N HIS A 72 5.11 -4.90 -10.45
CA HIS A 72 6.47 -5.04 -10.96
C HIS A 72 7.53 -4.53 -9.97
N GLY A 73 7.28 -3.37 -9.34
CA GLY A 73 8.21 -2.82 -8.36
C GLY A 73 8.33 -3.68 -7.10
N PHE A 74 7.22 -4.29 -6.66
CA PHE A 74 7.22 -5.27 -5.57
C PHE A 74 8.07 -6.49 -5.93
N LEU A 75 7.80 -7.11 -7.08
CA LEU A 75 8.54 -8.30 -7.52
C LEU A 75 10.04 -8.01 -7.66
N LEU A 76 10.42 -6.89 -8.27
CA LEU A 76 11.82 -6.53 -8.44
C LEU A 76 12.53 -6.31 -7.10
N ASN A 77 11.98 -5.45 -6.24
CA ASN A 77 12.69 -5.01 -5.03
C ASN A 77 12.59 -5.98 -3.85
N GLU A 78 11.50 -6.75 -3.75
CA GLU A 78 11.25 -7.62 -2.59
C GLU A 78 11.57 -9.09 -2.88
N ILE A 79 11.50 -9.51 -4.15
CA ILE A 79 11.59 -10.93 -4.53
C ILE A 79 12.78 -11.22 -5.43
N ILE A 80 13.10 -10.35 -6.39
CA ILE A 80 14.17 -10.62 -7.36
C ILE A 80 15.50 -10.10 -6.82
N TYR A 81 15.66 -8.79 -6.65
CA TYR A 81 16.94 -8.18 -6.30
C TYR A 81 17.54 -8.67 -4.98
N PRO A 82 16.78 -8.89 -3.89
CA PRO A 82 17.35 -9.38 -2.64
C PRO A 82 17.92 -10.81 -2.75
N PHE A 83 17.45 -11.58 -3.73
CA PHE A 83 17.83 -12.98 -3.93
C PHE A 83 18.63 -13.19 -5.22
N ASN A 84 18.86 -12.13 -5.99
CA ASN A 84 19.69 -12.16 -7.18
C ASN A 84 21.16 -12.06 -6.75
N LYS A 85 21.78 -13.21 -6.52
CA LYS A 85 23.24 -13.31 -6.41
C LYS A 85 23.85 -13.18 -7.80
N LEU A 86 24.27 -11.97 -8.14
CA LEU A 86 25.39 -11.74 -9.05
C LEU A 86 26.59 -11.27 -8.21
#